data_AF-A0A929NWP9-F1
#
_entry.id   AF-A0A929NWP9-F1
#
_cell.length_a   1.000
_cell.length_b   1.000
_cell.length_c   1.000
_cell.angle_alpha   90.00
_cell.angle_beta   90.00
_cell.angle_gamma   90.00
#
_symmetry.space_group_name_H-M   'P 1'
#
loop_
_entity.id
_entity.type
_entity.pdbx_description
1 polymer ?
#
loop_
_entity_poly.entity_id
_entity_poly.type
_entity_poly.pdbx_seq_one_letter_code
_entity_poly.pdbx_strand_id
1 'polypeptide(L)'
;MGFKSIALVATTMVLSTSVNAAIVNADWQTDSDNLITRVTGTGPGGGLEWLDLTATTSRSYADISSKFGTGQEFEGWRYATTAEISDFFDAFGGDSNYYNAGWSTQNSGLFDSIAPYWGDTSGDGYSYFITADQTTLGMHKFGYIYDSNTHSRSLDEDYLRINDDEISDTNYLFDTGSALVRLTVVPIPAAIWLFGSGLIGLIGIARRKKS
;
A
#
# COMPACT_ATOMS: atom_id res chain seq x y z
N MET A 1 -43.42 51.97 -3.64
CA MET A 1 -42.25 51.42 -4.35
C MET A 1 -41.72 50.25 -3.52
N GLY A 2 -41.95 49.01 -3.97
CA GLY A 2 -41.64 47.81 -3.19
C GLY A 2 -40.19 47.34 -3.41
N PHE A 3 -39.46 47.10 -2.32
CA PHE A 3 -38.12 46.54 -2.35
C PHE A 3 -38.19 45.05 -2.71
N LYS A 4 -37.49 44.66 -3.78
CA LYS A 4 -37.38 43.26 -4.21
C LYS A 4 -36.29 42.55 -3.39
N SER A 5 -36.66 41.51 -2.66
CA SER A 5 -35.73 40.64 -1.93
C SER A 5 -34.89 39.82 -2.92
N ILE A 6 -33.58 40.06 -2.93
CA ILE A 6 -32.62 39.23 -3.68
C ILE A 6 -32.31 38.01 -2.82
N ALA A 7 -32.84 36.85 -3.19
CA ALA A 7 -32.45 35.57 -2.61
C ALA A 7 -31.08 35.17 -3.19
N LEU A 8 -30.05 35.15 -2.34
CA LEU A 8 -28.74 34.61 -2.69
C LEU A 8 -28.79 33.09 -2.53
N VAL A 9 -29.00 32.37 -3.63
CA VAL A 9 -28.84 30.91 -3.67
C VAL A 9 -27.35 30.63 -3.72
N ALA A 10 -26.78 30.16 -2.60
CA ALA A 10 -25.42 29.65 -2.56
C ALA A 10 -25.42 28.22 -3.10
N THR A 11 -25.16 28.06 -4.40
CA THR A 11 -24.94 26.75 -5.02
C THR A 11 -23.59 26.22 -4.56
N THR A 12 -23.57 25.23 -3.68
CA THR A 12 -22.35 24.49 -3.33
C THR A 12 -21.92 23.63 -4.53
N MET A 13 -20.91 24.07 -5.27
CA MET A 13 -20.17 23.20 -6.18
C MET A 13 -19.32 22.24 -5.36
N VAL A 14 -19.73 20.97 -5.29
CA VAL A 14 -18.86 19.89 -4.82
C VAL A 14 -17.93 19.55 -5.98
N LEU A 15 -16.70 20.08 -5.95
CA LEU A 15 -15.63 19.63 -6.83
C LEU A 15 -15.12 18.30 -6.26
N SER A 16 -15.66 17.19 -6.75
CA SER A 16 -15.10 15.86 -6.51
C SER A 16 -13.76 15.79 -7.23
N THR A 17 -12.65 15.97 -6.49
CA THR A 17 -11.33 15.65 -7.02
C THR A 17 -11.21 14.13 -6.98
N SER A 18 -11.17 13.49 -8.16
CA SER A 18 -10.75 12.10 -8.25
C SER A 18 -9.26 12.05 -7.92
N VAL A 19 -8.89 11.44 -6.79
CA VAL A 19 -7.49 11.12 -6.49
C VAL A 19 -7.18 9.82 -7.24
N ASN A 20 -6.34 9.90 -8.29
CA ASN A 20 -5.78 8.70 -8.90
C ASN A 20 -4.79 8.07 -7.91
N ALA A 21 -4.75 6.74 -7.85
CA ALA A 21 -3.76 6.04 -7.05
C ALA A 21 -2.36 6.37 -7.57
N ALA A 22 -1.49 6.83 -6.66
CA ALA A 22 -0.09 7.12 -6.94
C ALA A 22 0.79 6.35 -5.95
N ILE A 23 1.92 5.85 -6.44
CA ILE A 23 2.94 5.13 -5.69
C ILE A 23 4.01 6.13 -5.27
N VAL A 24 4.33 6.18 -3.98
CA VAL A 24 5.25 7.17 -3.39
C VAL A 24 6.10 6.51 -2.31
N ASN A 25 7.42 6.69 -2.34
CA ASN A 25 8.28 6.29 -1.22
C ASN A 25 8.14 7.26 -0.03
N ALA A 26 8.31 6.72 1.17
CA ALA A 26 8.39 7.46 2.41
C ALA A 26 9.43 6.81 3.34
N ASP A 27 9.88 7.59 4.33
CA ASP A 27 10.83 7.12 5.33
C ASP A 27 10.14 6.34 6.44
N TRP A 28 10.77 5.29 6.95
CA TRP A 28 10.25 4.49 8.06
C TRP A 28 10.81 4.90 9.42
N GLN A 29 12.11 4.68 9.65
CA GLN A 29 12.77 4.88 10.95
C GLN A 29 13.87 5.93 10.89
N THR A 30 14.50 6.09 9.73
CA THR A 30 15.61 6.99 9.51
C THR A 30 15.34 7.87 8.30
N ASP A 31 15.74 9.15 8.40
CA ASP A 31 15.56 10.09 7.30
C ASP A 31 16.26 9.56 6.03
N SER A 32 15.55 9.60 4.91
CA SER A 32 15.99 9.12 3.59
C SER A 32 16.23 7.61 3.47
N ASP A 33 15.67 6.77 4.35
CA ASP A 33 15.72 5.32 4.17
C ASP A 33 14.78 4.80 3.07
N ASN A 34 13.72 5.56 2.74
CA ASN A 34 12.75 5.21 1.70
C ASN A 34 12.14 3.80 1.83
N LEU A 35 12.11 3.23 3.04
CA LEU A 35 11.66 1.84 3.28
C LEU A 35 10.14 1.68 3.31
N ILE A 36 9.37 2.75 3.12
CA ILE A 36 7.91 2.68 3.01
C ILE A 36 7.50 2.95 1.58
N THR A 37 6.66 2.07 1.02
CA THR A 37 5.92 2.34 -0.20
C THR A 37 4.46 2.66 0.12
N ARG A 38 4.04 3.87 -0.22
CA ARG A 38 2.66 4.34 -0.06
C ARG A 38 1.91 4.23 -1.37
N VAL A 39 0.83 3.45 -1.38
CA VAL A 39 -0.14 3.43 -2.46
C VAL A 39 -1.31 4.34 -2.07
N THR A 40 -1.41 5.50 -2.72
CA THR A 40 -2.46 6.49 -2.42
C THR A 40 -3.78 6.13 -3.14
N GLY A 41 -4.87 6.81 -2.77
CA GLY A 41 -6.19 6.59 -3.40
C GLY A 41 -7.02 5.52 -2.69
N THR A 42 -8.21 5.24 -3.24
CA THR A 42 -9.23 4.35 -2.64
C THR A 42 -9.48 3.09 -3.49
N GLY A 43 -8.60 2.79 -4.45
CA GLY A 43 -8.67 1.59 -5.27
C GLY A 43 -8.12 0.35 -4.57
N PRO A 44 -8.12 -0.81 -5.23
CA PRO A 44 -7.42 -2.01 -4.76
C PRO A 44 -5.98 -1.68 -4.37
N GLY A 45 -5.53 -2.11 -3.18
CA GLY A 45 -4.20 -1.80 -2.65
C GLY A 45 -3.98 -0.35 -2.20
N GLY A 46 -4.92 0.55 -2.48
CA GLY A 46 -4.86 1.97 -2.12
C GLY A 46 -5.14 2.23 -0.64
N GLY A 47 -4.57 3.32 -0.13
CA GLY A 47 -4.70 3.70 1.27
C GLY A 47 -3.80 2.88 2.21
N LEU A 48 -2.89 2.09 1.67
CA LEU A 48 -1.94 1.28 2.41
C LEU A 48 -0.50 1.81 2.26
N GLU A 49 0.25 1.62 3.35
CA GLU A 49 1.71 1.70 3.37
C GLU A 49 2.26 0.30 3.49
N TRP A 50 3.30 0.02 2.71
CA TRP A 50 4.00 -1.26 2.63
C TRP A 50 5.41 -1.07 3.14
N LEU A 51 5.87 -1.97 4.00
CA LEU A 51 7.27 -1.97 4.43
C LEU A 51 8.09 -2.75 3.41
N ASP A 52 9.23 -2.19 3.01
CA ASP A 52 10.21 -2.88 2.17
C ASP A 52 10.64 -4.20 2.82
N LEU A 53 10.61 -5.29 2.05
CA LEU A 53 10.88 -6.63 2.54
C LEU A 53 12.26 -6.75 3.19
N THR A 54 13.26 -6.01 2.69
CA THR A 54 14.63 -6.03 3.21
C THR A 54 14.72 -5.58 4.66
N ALA A 55 13.74 -4.81 5.15
CA ALA A 55 13.67 -4.38 6.54
C ALA A 55 13.38 -5.54 7.53
N THR A 56 12.95 -6.69 7.02
CA THR A 56 12.50 -7.84 7.83
C THR A 56 13.11 -9.17 7.41
N THR A 57 14.09 -9.16 6.51
CA THR A 57 14.81 -10.37 6.10
C THR A 57 15.50 -11.02 7.30
N SER A 58 15.70 -12.34 7.23
CA SER A 58 16.30 -13.12 8.32
C SER A 58 15.52 -13.09 9.65
N ARG A 59 14.21 -12.80 9.62
CA ARG A 59 13.33 -12.81 10.80
C ARG A 59 12.16 -13.75 10.56
N SER A 60 11.75 -14.50 11.59
CA SER A 60 10.60 -15.40 11.49
C SER A 60 9.28 -14.65 11.65
N TYR A 61 8.18 -15.25 11.17
CA TYR A 61 6.84 -14.70 11.33
C TYR A 61 6.48 -14.44 12.80
N ALA A 62 6.79 -15.41 13.67
CA ALA A 62 6.54 -15.32 15.10
C ALA A 62 7.33 -14.18 15.77
N ASP A 63 8.58 -13.95 15.33
CA ASP A 63 9.41 -12.88 15.85
C ASP A 63 8.83 -11.50 15.49
N ILE A 64 8.46 -11.28 14.24
CA ILE A 64 7.86 -10.01 13.77
C ILE A 64 6.48 -9.81 14.42
N SER A 65 5.65 -10.85 14.46
CA SER A 65 4.31 -10.79 15.07
C SER A 65 4.34 -10.42 16.55
N SER A 66 5.38 -10.83 17.27
CA SER A 66 5.57 -10.45 18.68
C SER A 66 5.84 -8.95 18.89
N LYS A 67 6.12 -8.20 17.82
CA LYS A 67 6.55 -6.79 17.83
C LYS A 67 5.55 -5.82 17.19
N PHE A 68 4.28 -6.23 17.03
CA PHE A 68 3.20 -5.32 16.61
C PHE A 68 2.60 -4.48 17.75
N GLY A 69 2.96 -4.78 19.01
CA GLY A 69 2.41 -4.10 20.18
C GLY A 69 2.84 -2.63 20.32
N THR A 70 2.16 -1.89 21.19
CA THR A 70 2.50 -0.49 21.46
C THR A 70 3.95 -0.31 21.94
N GLY A 71 4.67 0.62 21.32
CA GLY A 71 6.07 0.90 21.59
C GLY A 71 7.04 -0.16 21.07
N GLN A 72 6.59 -1.11 20.25
CA GLN A 72 7.44 -2.12 19.61
C GLN A 72 7.87 -1.70 18.20
N GLU A 73 8.85 -2.41 17.65
CA GLU A 73 9.48 -2.15 16.34
C GLU A 73 8.47 -1.97 15.20
N PHE A 74 7.41 -2.79 15.18
CA PHE A 74 6.41 -2.82 14.12
C PHE A 74 5.03 -2.34 14.62
N GLU A 75 4.99 -1.43 15.59
CA GLU A 75 3.71 -0.85 16.04
C GLU A 75 2.88 -0.31 14.87
N GLY A 76 1.60 -0.73 14.82
CA GLY A 76 0.63 -0.32 13.80
C GLY A 76 0.74 -1.06 12.46
N TRP A 77 1.76 -1.90 12.27
CA TRP A 77 1.87 -2.81 11.14
C TRP A 77 1.10 -4.10 11.39
N ARG A 78 0.79 -4.80 10.31
CA ARG A 78 0.31 -6.18 10.29
C ARG A 78 0.82 -6.88 9.05
N TYR A 79 0.72 -8.21 9.02
CA TYR A 79 0.91 -8.93 7.78
C TYR A 79 -0.17 -8.60 6.75
N ALA A 80 0.26 -8.49 5.49
CA ALA A 80 -0.58 -8.37 4.33
C ALA A 80 -1.14 -9.74 3.93
N THR A 81 -2.36 -9.75 3.43
CA THR A 81 -2.96 -10.94 2.81
C THR A 81 -2.47 -11.11 1.37
N THR A 82 -2.59 -12.31 0.80
CA THR A 82 -2.27 -12.56 -0.62
C THR A 82 -3.14 -11.71 -1.57
N ALA A 83 -4.37 -11.37 -1.15
CA ALA A 83 -5.23 -10.48 -1.92
C ALA A 83 -4.68 -9.04 -1.96
N GLU A 84 -4.21 -8.52 -0.83
CA GLU A 84 -3.60 -7.18 -0.78
C GLU A 84 -2.29 -7.12 -1.57
N ILE A 85 -1.49 -8.19 -1.53
CA ILE A 85 -0.25 -8.28 -2.32
C ILE A 85 -0.58 -8.31 -3.82
N SER A 86 -1.61 -9.06 -4.21
CA SER A 86 -2.11 -9.06 -5.59
C SER A 86 -2.51 -7.65 -6.02
N ASP A 87 -3.29 -6.94 -5.21
CA ASP A 87 -3.70 -5.57 -5.51
C ASP A 87 -2.51 -4.61 -5.59
N PHE A 88 -1.50 -4.79 -4.73
CA PHE A 88 -0.27 -4.02 -4.75
C PHE A 88 0.49 -4.22 -6.07
N PHE A 89 0.68 -5.46 -6.51
CA PHE A 89 1.34 -5.74 -7.79
C PHE A 89 0.52 -5.27 -9.00
N ASP A 90 -0.80 -5.35 -8.94
CA ASP A 90 -1.71 -4.78 -9.96
C ASP A 90 -1.54 -3.25 -10.05
N ALA A 91 -1.23 -2.55 -8.94
CA ALA A 91 -0.96 -1.12 -8.94
C ALA A 91 0.32 -0.74 -9.72
N PHE A 92 1.24 -1.68 -9.93
CA PHE A 92 2.42 -1.53 -10.80
C PHE A 92 2.18 -2.00 -12.24
N GLY A 93 0.93 -2.36 -12.58
CA GLY A 93 0.54 -2.78 -13.93
C GLY A 93 0.58 -4.29 -14.14
N GLY A 94 0.81 -5.08 -13.09
CA GLY A 94 0.72 -6.53 -13.15
C GLY A 94 -0.69 -7.05 -13.45
N ASP A 95 -0.75 -8.31 -13.85
CA ASP A 95 -1.96 -9.07 -14.14
C ASP A 95 -2.08 -10.26 -13.18
N SER A 96 -2.98 -10.10 -12.21
CA SER A 96 -3.29 -11.09 -11.18
C SER A 96 -3.81 -12.43 -11.68
N ASN A 97 -4.28 -12.52 -12.93
CA ASN A 97 -4.63 -13.81 -13.54
C ASN A 97 -3.42 -14.73 -13.72
N TYR A 98 -2.20 -14.17 -13.73
CA TYR A 98 -0.97 -14.92 -14.00
C TYR A 98 -0.03 -15.04 -12.80
N TYR A 99 -0.36 -14.47 -11.64
CA TYR A 99 0.47 -14.55 -10.42
C TYR A 99 0.65 -15.96 -9.86
N ASN A 100 -0.08 -16.96 -10.35
CA ASN A 100 0.19 -18.37 -10.05
C ASN A 100 0.04 -19.29 -11.27
N ALA A 101 -0.23 -18.73 -12.45
CA ALA A 101 -0.50 -19.48 -13.67
C ALA A 101 0.72 -19.61 -14.58
N GLY A 102 1.82 -18.92 -14.24
CA GLY A 102 3.07 -18.91 -15.00
C GLY A 102 3.27 -17.60 -15.75
N TRP A 103 3.92 -17.68 -16.90
CA TRP A 103 4.34 -16.51 -17.66
C TRP A 103 3.17 -15.67 -18.21
N SER A 104 3.35 -14.35 -18.24
CA SER A 104 2.50 -13.38 -18.91
C SER A 104 3.35 -12.29 -19.54
N THR A 105 3.03 -11.87 -20.77
CA THR A 105 3.66 -10.68 -21.39
C THR A 105 3.42 -9.41 -20.61
N GLN A 106 2.31 -9.31 -19.87
CA GLN A 106 1.98 -8.13 -19.09
C GLN A 106 2.82 -8.05 -17.80
N ASN A 107 3.20 -9.19 -17.25
CA ASN A 107 4.05 -9.24 -16.05
C ASN A 107 5.54 -9.16 -16.39
N SER A 108 5.92 -9.11 -17.66
CA SER A 108 7.31 -8.91 -18.05
C SER A 108 7.83 -7.51 -17.67
N GLY A 109 8.98 -7.44 -17.00
CA GLY A 109 9.58 -6.20 -16.47
C GLY A 109 8.88 -5.64 -15.22
N LEU A 110 7.94 -6.40 -14.65
CA LEU A 110 7.27 -6.06 -13.40
C LEU A 110 8.23 -6.07 -12.22
N PHE A 111 9.20 -7.01 -12.16
CA PHE A 111 10.18 -7.05 -11.08
C PHE A 111 11.00 -5.76 -11.03
N ASP A 112 11.53 -5.31 -12.17
CA ASP A 112 12.28 -4.05 -12.28
C ASP A 112 11.48 -2.83 -11.78
N SER A 113 10.17 -2.85 -12.01
CA SER A 113 9.26 -1.78 -11.61
C SER A 113 8.96 -1.80 -10.11
N ILE A 114 8.90 -2.99 -9.51
CA ILE A 114 8.47 -3.22 -8.12
C ILE A 114 9.64 -3.27 -7.15
N ALA A 115 10.79 -3.82 -7.54
CA ALA A 115 11.93 -4.04 -6.66
C ALA A 115 12.38 -2.80 -5.87
N PRO A 116 12.41 -1.57 -6.44
CA PRO A 116 12.76 -0.36 -5.67
C PRO A 116 11.76 0.03 -4.58
N TYR A 117 10.58 -0.57 -4.56
CA TYR A 117 9.47 -0.27 -3.64
C TYR A 117 9.12 -1.45 -2.72
N TRP A 118 9.43 -2.66 -3.14
CA TRP A 118 9.11 -3.92 -2.46
C TRP A 118 10.33 -4.56 -1.80
N GLY A 119 11.52 -4.32 -2.35
CA GLY A 119 12.78 -4.85 -1.86
C GLY A 119 13.21 -6.11 -2.61
N ASP A 120 14.41 -6.09 -3.19
CA ASP A 120 15.13 -7.28 -3.68
C ASP A 120 15.81 -7.95 -2.48
N THR A 121 15.27 -9.08 -2.05
CA THR A 121 15.65 -9.71 -0.77
C THR A 121 16.92 -10.56 -0.86
N SER A 122 17.23 -11.07 -2.04
CA SER A 122 18.43 -11.88 -2.30
C SER A 122 19.54 -11.08 -3.00
N GLY A 123 19.19 -9.97 -3.66
CA GLY A 123 20.13 -9.12 -4.40
C GLY A 123 20.52 -9.67 -5.78
N ASP A 124 19.90 -10.77 -6.21
CA ASP A 124 20.08 -11.39 -7.53
C ASP A 124 18.79 -11.42 -8.35
N GLY A 125 17.84 -10.54 -8.02
CA GLY A 125 16.57 -10.43 -8.71
C GLY A 125 15.46 -11.28 -8.12
N TYR A 126 15.50 -11.58 -6.81
CA TYR A 126 14.41 -12.28 -6.12
C TYR A 126 13.89 -11.50 -4.91
N SER A 127 12.57 -11.37 -4.84
CA SER A 127 11.87 -10.94 -3.63
C SER A 127 11.06 -12.09 -3.08
N TYR A 128 11.50 -12.68 -1.97
CA TYR A 128 10.78 -13.71 -1.24
C TYR A 128 10.00 -13.11 -0.08
N PHE A 129 8.75 -13.53 0.10
CA PHE A 129 7.89 -12.97 1.13
C PHE A 129 6.95 -13.98 1.78
N ILE A 130 6.67 -13.74 3.07
CA ILE A 130 5.66 -14.45 3.85
C ILE A 130 4.44 -13.54 4.11
N THR A 131 3.25 -14.13 4.13
CA THR A 131 1.96 -13.42 4.17
C THR A 131 1.14 -13.78 5.42
N ALA A 132 0.02 -13.07 5.63
CA ALA A 132 -0.92 -13.35 6.71
C ALA A 132 -1.69 -14.66 6.52
N ASP A 133 -1.95 -15.06 5.28
CA ASP A 133 -2.80 -16.17 4.94
C ASP A 133 -2.25 -17.49 5.46
N GLN A 134 -3.12 -18.29 6.08
CA GLN A 134 -2.80 -19.63 6.56
C GLN A 134 -3.72 -20.66 5.89
N THR A 135 -3.20 -21.84 5.61
CA THR A 135 -4.00 -23.01 5.22
C THR A 135 -4.18 -23.97 6.41
N THR A 136 -3.17 -24.05 7.26
CA THR A 136 -3.15 -24.76 8.53
C THR A 136 -2.55 -23.87 9.62
N LEU A 137 -2.94 -24.11 10.87
CA LEU A 137 -2.52 -23.25 11.98
C LEU A 137 -1.00 -23.23 12.11
N GLY A 138 -0.40 -22.04 12.06
CA GLY A 138 1.05 -21.85 12.17
C GLY A 138 1.81 -22.04 10.86
N MET A 139 1.13 -22.35 9.74
CA MET A 139 1.72 -22.42 8.41
C MET A 139 1.18 -21.28 7.55
N HIS A 140 2.06 -20.39 7.13
CA HIS A 140 1.74 -19.18 6.39
C HIS A 140 2.11 -19.33 4.93
N LYS A 141 1.27 -18.81 4.03
CA LYS A 141 1.58 -18.78 2.61
C LYS A 141 2.84 -17.96 2.37
N PHE A 142 3.67 -18.53 1.51
CA PHE A 142 4.92 -18.00 1.02
C PHE A 142 4.82 -17.73 -0.47
N GLY A 143 5.46 -16.66 -0.92
CA GLY A 143 5.51 -16.28 -2.32
C GLY A 143 6.84 -15.65 -2.70
N TYR A 144 7.02 -15.48 -4.00
CA TYR A 144 8.15 -14.79 -4.57
C TYR A 144 7.78 -14.11 -5.90
N ILE A 145 8.52 -13.07 -6.22
CA ILE A 145 8.69 -12.58 -7.60
C ILE A 145 10.17 -12.65 -7.95
N TYR A 146 10.49 -13.02 -9.18
CA TYR A 146 11.87 -13.01 -9.65
C TYR A 146 12.01 -12.66 -11.13
N ASP A 147 13.13 -12.02 -11.43
CA ASP A 147 13.60 -11.73 -12.79
C ASP A 147 14.32 -12.96 -13.38
N SER A 148 13.70 -13.60 -14.37
CA SER A 148 14.26 -14.79 -15.01
C SER A 148 15.31 -14.42 -16.06
N ASN A 149 16.57 -14.42 -15.64
CA ASN A 149 17.73 -14.29 -16.55
C ASN A 149 17.92 -15.48 -17.54
N THR A 150 17.19 -16.59 -17.37
CA THR A 150 17.19 -17.72 -18.32
C THR A 150 16.05 -17.56 -19.32
N HIS A 151 16.18 -16.52 -20.17
CA HIS A 151 15.21 -16.07 -21.17
C HIS A 151 14.61 -17.20 -22.04
N SER A 152 13.42 -17.68 -21.68
CA SER A 152 12.73 -18.70 -22.47
C SER A 152 11.75 -18.09 -23.47
N ARG A 153 11.23 -16.88 -23.17
CA ARG A 153 10.18 -16.20 -23.95
C ARG A 153 10.38 -14.69 -24.17
N SER A 154 11.00 -13.98 -23.22
CA SER A 154 11.24 -12.52 -23.27
C SER A 154 12.61 -12.18 -22.66
N LEU A 155 13.14 -10.99 -22.96
CA LEU A 155 14.34 -10.45 -22.29
C LEU A 155 14.05 -9.97 -20.87
N ASP A 156 12.80 -9.62 -20.59
CA ASP A 156 12.34 -9.11 -19.29
C ASP A 156 11.31 -10.11 -18.72
N GLU A 157 11.61 -11.42 -18.74
CA GLU A 157 10.69 -12.46 -18.30
C GLU A 157 10.64 -12.51 -16.77
N ASP A 158 9.54 -12.05 -16.16
CA ASP A 158 9.36 -12.21 -14.71
C ASP A 158 8.39 -13.33 -14.37
N TYR A 159 8.68 -13.98 -13.26
CA TYR A 159 7.85 -15.01 -12.68
C TYR A 159 7.41 -14.61 -11.29
N LEU A 160 6.11 -14.72 -11.06
CA LEU A 160 5.48 -14.36 -9.81
C LEU A 160 4.64 -15.54 -9.31
N ARG A 161 4.76 -15.81 -8.01
CA ARG A 161 3.99 -16.78 -7.24
C ARG A 161 3.65 -16.15 -5.90
N ILE A 162 2.39 -15.76 -5.67
CA ILE A 162 1.98 -15.17 -4.39
C ILE A 162 1.57 -16.21 -3.34
N ASN A 163 1.48 -17.48 -3.73
CA ASN A 163 1.12 -18.61 -2.87
C ASN A 163 1.74 -19.91 -3.36
N ASP A 164 3.07 -19.94 -3.47
CA ASP A 164 3.83 -21.08 -3.98
C ASP A 164 3.86 -22.25 -2.99
N ASP A 165 4.16 -21.95 -1.73
CA ASP A 165 4.35 -22.93 -0.67
C ASP A 165 3.92 -22.35 0.69
N GLU A 166 4.18 -23.08 1.77
CA GLU A 166 3.88 -22.70 3.14
C GLU A 166 5.10 -22.80 4.04
N ILE A 167 5.25 -21.83 4.94
CA ILE A 167 6.35 -21.76 5.90
C ILE A 167 5.78 -21.70 7.32
N SER A 168 6.38 -22.48 8.24
CA SER A 168 6.03 -22.41 9.66
C SER A 168 6.37 -21.03 10.24
N ASP A 169 5.53 -20.55 11.15
CA ASP A 169 5.71 -19.30 11.87
C ASP A 169 7.06 -19.15 12.59
N THR A 170 7.69 -20.26 12.96
CA THR A 170 9.00 -20.29 13.64
C THR A 170 10.19 -20.42 12.69
N ASN A 171 9.97 -20.79 11.43
CA ASN A 171 11.05 -20.84 10.45
C ASN A 171 11.52 -19.43 10.11
N TYR A 172 12.83 -19.26 9.97
CA TYR A 172 13.43 -18.07 9.35
C TYR A 172 14.25 -18.53 8.15
N LEU A 173 13.99 -17.93 7.00
CA LEU A 173 14.80 -18.10 5.79
C LEU A 173 15.58 -16.79 5.59
N PHE A 174 16.86 -16.90 5.21
CA PHE A 174 17.77 -15.75 5.19
C PHE A 174 17.27 -14.62 4.29
N ASP A 175 16.74 -14.97 3.13
CA ASP A 175 16.31 -14.03 2.09
C ASP A 175 14.80 -13.82 2.06
N THR A 176 14.05 -14.24 3.09
CA THR A 176 12.59 -14.03 3.12
C THR A 176 12.24 -12.83 3.98
N GLY A 177 11.58 -11.84 3.37
CA GLY A 177 10.96 -10.71 4.07
C GLY A 177 9.52 -11.00 4.51
N SER A 178 9.01 -10.17 5.41
CA SER A 178 7.62 -10.15 5.85
C SER A 178 6.84 -9.10 5.05
N ALA A 179 5.79 -9.51 4.34
CA ALA A 179 4.91 -8.57 3.67
C ALA A 179 4.06 -7.83 4.72
N LEU A 180 4.50 -6.65 5.14
CA LEU A 180 3.83 -5.85 6.17
C LEU A 180 3.13 -4.64 5.58
N VAL A 181 1.91 -4.39 6.08
CA VAL A 181 1.09 -3.24 5.72
C VAL A 181 0.52 -2.51 6.93
N ARG A 182 0.23 -1.23 6.72
CA ARG A 182 -0.62 -0.43 7.62
C ARG A 182 -1.47 0.55 6.83
N LEU A 183 -2.51 1.10 7.48
CA LEU A 183 -3.30 2.15 6.87
C LEU A 183 -2.50 3.45 6.79
N THR A 184 -2.59 4.12 5.65
CA THR A 184 -2.12 5.50 5.50
C THR A 184 -2.91 6.41 6.44
N VAL A 185 -2.20 7.11 7.32
CA VAL A 185 -2.78 8.22 8.07
C VAL A 185 -2.94 9.40 7.12
N VAL A 186 -4.10 9.47 6.47
CA VAL A 186 -4.46 10.64 5.64
C VAL A 186 -4.72 11.81 6.59
N PRO A 187 -3.95 12.91 6.51
CA PRO A 187 -4.24 14.10 7.29
C PRO A 187 -5.63 14.60 6.92
N ILE A 188 -6.47 14.88 7.93
CA ILE A 188 -7.79 15.47 7.70
C ILE A 188 -7.59 16.72 6.85
N PRO A 189 -8.19 16.81 5.64
CA PRO A 189 -7.91 17.91 4.72
C PRO A 189 -8.11 19.26 5.40
N ALA A 190 -7.16 20.18 5.23
CA ALA A 190 -7.27 21.57 5.73
C ALA A 190 -8.58 22.25 5.26
N ALA A 191 -9.14 21.78 4.15
CA ALA A 191 -10.45 22.14 3.65
C ALA A 191 -11.56 21.99 4.71
N ILE A 192 -11.55 20.97 5.57
CA ILE A 192 -12.57 20.80 6.62
C ILE A 192 -12.51 21.97 7.62
N TRP A 193 -11.32 22.39 8.03
CA TRP A 193 -11.15 23.56 8.89
C TRP A 193 -11.57 24.85 8.19
N LEU A 194 -11.18 25.02 6.93
CA LEU A 194 -11.49 26.20 6.12
C LEU A 194 -13.00 26.33 5.86
N PHE A 195 -13.68 25.24 5.51
CA PHE A 195 -15.13 25.21 5.34
C PHE A 195 -15.86 25.39 6.67
N GLY A 196 -15.37 24.77 7.75
CA GLY A 196 -15.92 24.95 9.09
C GLY A 196 -15.87 26.42 9.54
N SER A 197 -14.70 27.06 9.44
CA SER A 197 -14.55 28.47 9.80
C SER A 197 -15.31 29.41 8.84
N GLY A 198 -15.29 29.09 7.54
CA GLY A 198 -15.99 29.86 6.52
C GLY A 198 -17.51 29.88 6.72
N LEU A 199 -18.10 28.73 7.07
CA LEU A 199 -19.53 28.61 7.32
C LEU A 199 -19.95 29.36 8.59
N ILE A 200 -19.15 29.27 9.66
CA ILE A 200 -19.37 30.05 10.90
C ILE A 200 -19.32 31.56 10.60
N GLY A 201 -18.34 32.00 9.80
CA GLY A 201 -18.24 33.39 9.35
C GLY A 201 -19.49 33.85 8.56
N LEU A 202 -19.97 33.03 7.64
CA LEU A 202 -21.20 33.32 6.87
C LEU A 202 -22.44 33.42 7.77
N ILE A 203 -22.61 32.51 8.73
CA ILE A 203 -23.71 32.54 9.70
C ILE A 203 -23.65 33.82 10.54
N GLY A 204 -22.44 34.24 10.95
CA GLY A 204 -22.22 35.49 11.67
C GLY A 204 -22.68 36.72 10.87
N ILE A 205 -22.32 36.79 9.58
CA ILE A 205 -22.73 37.87 8.68
C ILE A 205 -24.25 37.84 8.43
N ALA A 206 -24.84 36.66 8.26
CA ALA A 206 -26.28 36.51 8.02
C ALA A 206 -27.13 36.98 9.21
N ARG A 207 -26.65 36.78 10.45
CA ARG A 207 -27.33 37.25 11.67
C ARG A 207 -27.31 38.78 11.81
N ARG A 208 -26.28 39.45 11.30
CA ARG A 208 -26.12 40.92 11.40
C ARG A 208 -27.16 41.71 10.59
N LYS A 209 -27.83 41.10 9.61
CA LYS A 209 -28.84 41.76 8.76
C LYS A 209 -30.27 41.72 9.32
N LYS A 210 -30.47 41.14 10.52
CA LYS A 210 -31.78 41.07 11.20
C LYS A 210 -31.96 42.07 12.34
N SER A 211 -31.00 42.98 12.55
CA SER A 211 -31.15 44.20 13.36
C SER A 211 -31.13 45.42 12.47
#